data_AF-A0A944PN79-F1
#
_entry.id   AF-A0A944PN79-F1
#
_cell.length_a   1.000
_cell.length_b   1.000
_cell.length_c   1.000
_cell.angle_alpha   90.00
_cell.angle_beta   90.00
_cell.angle_gamma   90.00
#
_symmetry.space_group_name_H-M   'P 1'
#
loop_
_entity.id
_entity.type
_entity.pdbx_description
1 polymer ?
#
loop_
_entity_poly.entity_id
_entity_poly.type
_entity_poly.pdbx_seq_one_letter_code
_entity_poly.pdbx_strand_id
1 'polypeptide(L)'
;MDEMTNLASDHLAGEAGAARSRTAAPDGASAPRRGRRLPAWTSTRWALILGEIVVSITAALGYTLLSKHISVNPIIRIGQVSGLAKLQQYVAVLGLPLLALLLYTAYRGTLRRHQTVKRLVCAALAGLATGVIAGGVVVALRGTPSALGGQEGDPGVLIAMANSFLHGEGMSGIYPPAFPALIAVWAKIRYGGVGGAGYSLHDLQIFFSALAGPMAYLAWRLLLRPFWALLIAVPSVVLFLDPIRPYSHIVMIVLLPLLAYCLREMRRAGERPLRSALLRGAGLGLIFGLLFLWYSGWYVWSAPGVGLLALFLFPWRRGAAARKRALAFVGTTLLTAGVIGAPLLYQMLRLRSQHPDRYAYLSVYADPAYVLGWASDRPGSLTYENWPVSGEMAGQSGFALLLLLGVGLGVGLGLRSIMVRTAAAVLVGAWLVRFWFASHMAHDQAVQLFPRTTWMIMYCLMILAVLGVMAAVQRGSGWAERSLRPSGPAPARVIPRRAVQQLAAGMVCVIALFATMGASWNVNRYMPSPDTETMGIDAYRAHGLKKPDGTCPRYSPYKECADVSTWDWKPNHDDGRIWCGNIPYDKWPVVCGRKRPS
;
A
#
# COMPACT_ATOMS: atom_id res chain seq x y z
N MET A 1 15.80 52.20 22.37
CA MET A 1 14.55 52.00 23.15
C MET A 1 14.63 50.58 23.63
N ASP A 2 15.34 50.43 24.74
CA ASP A 2 15.91 49.16 25.18
C ASP A 2 15.25 48.72 26.48
N GLU A 3 15.64 47.51 26.89
CA GLU A 3 15.74 46.93 28.23
C GLU A 3 15.54 47.90 29.45
N MET A 4 15.09 47.47 30.64
CA MET A 4 15.49 46.24 31.35
C MET A 4 14.62 45.97 32.62
N THR A 5 14.48 44.69 32.99
CA THR A 5 14.40 44.07 34.35
C THR A 5 13.70 44.70 35.57
N ASN A 6 12.85 43.87 36.19
CA ASN A 6 12.82 43.45 37.62
C ASN A 6 13.57 44.26 38.71
N LEU A 7 12.87 44.49 39.83
CA LEU A 7 13.42 44.39 41.19
C LEU A 7 12.42 43.65 42.11
N ALA A 8 12.94 43.00 43.16
CA ALA A 8 12.19 42.18 44.13
C ALA A 8 12.71 42.44 45.56
N SER A 9 12.01 41.91 46.57
CA SER A 9 12.45 41.71 47.98
C SER A 9 12.81 42.97 48.80
N ASP A 10 12.70 43.03 50.14
CA ASP A 10 12.00 42.19 51.13
C ASP A 10 11.90 42.93 52.49
N HIS A 11 11.10 42.36 53.41
CA HIS A 11 11.21 42.40 54.89
C HIS A 11 11.09 43.70 55.72
N LEU A 12 10.12 43.66 56.66
CA LEU A 12 10.18 43.93 58.13
C LEU A 12 8.71 43.95 58.64
N ALA A 13 8.29 43.47 59.82
CA ALA A 13 8.81 42.58 60.87
C ALA A 13 7.55 41.84 61.48
N GLY A 14 7.50 41.09 62.59
CA GLY A 14 8.43 40.60 63.62
C GLY A 14 7.62 40.04 64.82
N GLU A 15 8.05 38.91 65.41
CA GLU A 15 7.69 38.39 66.76
C GLU A 15 6.19 38.05 67.09
N ALA A 16 5.84 37.09 67.97
CA ALA A 16 6.54 35.96 68.61
C ALA A 16 5.49 34.96 69.17
N GLY A 17 5.90 33.75 69.58
CA GLY A 17 5.05 32.84 70.38
C GLY A 17 5.23 31.34 70.09
N ALA A 18 6.03 30.65 70.92
CA ALA A 18 6.27 29.22 70.81
C ALA A 18 5.63 28.42 71.96
N ALA A 19 5.05 27.26 71.66
CA ALA A 19 4.75 26.23 72.66
C ALA A 19 4.98 24.84 72.08
N ARG A 20 5.84 24.03 72.72
CA ARG A 20 6.03 22.60 72.42
C ARG A 20 5.09 21.78 73.29
N SER A 21 4.50 20.73 72.72
CA SER A 21 4.35 19.47 73.46
C SER A 21 4.63 18.28 72.53
N ARG A 22 5.27 17.25 73.08
CA ARG A 22 5.40 15.91 72.50
C ARG A 22 4.69 14.96 73.44
N THR A 23 3.86 14.07 72.92
CA THR A 23 3.56 12.81 73.61
C THR A 23 3.24 11.72 72.59
N ALA A 24 3.56 10.48 72.96
CA ALA A 24 3.70 9.34 72.07
C ALA A 24 2.39 8.82 71.44
N ALA A 25 2.54 8.07 70.35
CA ALA A 25 1.53 7.12 69.88
C ALA A 25 1.45 5.89 70.82
N PRO A 26 0.41 5.04 70.68
CA PRO A 26 0.65 3.87 69.84
C PRO A 26 -0.48 3.47 68.87
N ASP A 27 -0.06 2.90 67.74
CA ASP A 27 -0.65 1.77 67.01
C ASP A 27 -2.16 1.73 66.72
N GLY A 28 -2.54 2.42 65.64
CA GLY A 28 -3.74 2.14 64.83
C GLY A 28 -3.37 1.79 63.39
N ALA A 29 -2.62 0.71 63.18
CA ALA A 29 -1.99 0.38 61.88
C ALA A 29 -2.96 -0.14 60.79
N SER A 30 -3.93 0.68 60.37
CA SER A 30 -4.70 0.44 59.14
C SER A 30 -3.84 0.73 57.90
N ALA A 31 -2.91 -0.20 57.59
CA ALA A 31 -2.03 -0.08 56.44
C ALA A 31 -2.86 0.10 55.15
N PRO A 32 -2.63 1.17 54.35
CA PRO A 32 -3.29 1.29 53.06
C PRO A 32 -2.83 0.12 52.21
N ARG A 33 -3.76 -0.80 51.92
CA ARG A 33 -3.53 -2.03 51.16
C ARG A 33 -3.11 -1.64 49.73
N ARG A 34 -1.81 -1.34 49.56
CA ARG A 34 -1.13 -1.02 48.30
C ARG A 34 -1.10 -2.29 47.45
N GLY A 35 -2.28 -2.68 46.96
CA GLY A 35 -2.46 -3.57 45.84
C GLY A 35 -1.80 -2.93 44.64
N ARG A 36 -0.49 -3.19 44.49
CA ARG A 36 0.36 -2.80 43.39
C ARG A 36 -0.12 -3.57 42.17
N ARG A 37 -1.28 -3.18 41.63
CA ARG A 37 -1.89 -3.74 40.42
C ARG A 37 -0.82 -3.63 39.34
N LEU A 38 -0.21 -4.77 39.01
CA LEU A 38 0.76 -4.88 37.94
C LEU A 38 0.18 -4.18 36.71
N PRO A 39 0.93 -3.29 36.03
CA PRO A 39 0.44 -2.63 34.84
C PRO A 39 -0.01 -3.71 33.86
N ALA A 40 -1.31 -3.81 33.61
CA ALA A 40 -1.85 -4.84 32.73
C ALA A 40 -1.08 -4.76 31.41
N TRP A 41 -0.53 -5.89 30.95
CA TRP A 41 0.42 -5.94 29.83
C TRP A 41 -0.14 -5.29 28.55
N THR A 42 -1.47 -5.26 28.43
CA THR A 42 -2.26 -4.56 27.39
C THR A 42 -2.25 -3.02 27.44
N SER A 43 -1.73 -2.42 28.51
CA SER A 43 -1.61 -0.95 28.69
C SER A 43 -0.30 -0.37 28.13
N THR A 44 0.72 -1.21 27.97
CA THR A 44 1.99 -0.81 27.36
C THR A 44 1.80 -0.47 25.89
N ARG A 45 2.24 0.72 25.47
CA ARG A 45 2.08 1.24 24.09
C ARG A 45 2.56 0.25 23.01
N TRP A 46 3.63 -0.49 23.30
CA TRP A 46 4.22 -1.50 22.41
C TRP A 46 3.34 -2.75 22.24
N ALA A 47 2.73 -3.26 23.31
CA ALA A 47 1.85 -4.42 23.24
C ALA A 47 0.66 -4.18 22.29
N LEU A 48 0.11 -2.97 22.26
CA LEU A 48 -0.95 -2.59 21.32
C LEU A 48 -0.45 -2.43 19.87
N ILE A 49 0.82 -2.12 19.64
CA ILE A 49 1.42 -2.05 18.30
C ILE A 49 1.68 -3.46 17.77
N LEU A 50 2.33 -4.30 18.59
CA LEU A 50 2.53 -5.72 18.29
C LEU A 50 1.19 -6.43 18.07
N GLY A 51 0.18 -6.13 18.88
CA GLY A 51 -1.18 -6.64 18.70
C GLY A 51 -1.80 -6.27 17.35
N GLU A 52 -1.59 -5.05 16.82
CA GLU A 52 -2.04 -4.72 15.45
C GLU A 52 -1.28 -5.53 14.39
N ILE A 53 0.04 -5.66 14.53
CA ILE A 53 0.88 -6.37 13.56
C ILE A 53 0.52 -7.86 13.52
N VAL A 54 0.44 -8.51 14.68
CA VAL A 54 0.09 -9.93 14.79
C VAL A 54 -1.34 -10.15 14.29
N VAL A 55 -2.32 -9.34 14.72
CA VAL A 55 -3.71 -9.54 14.29
C VAL A 55 -3.90 -9.32 12.79
N SER A 56 -3.26 -8.32 12.16
CA SER A 56 -3.40 -8.12 10.71
C SER A 56 -2.72 -9.25 9.90
N ILE A 57 -1.52 -9.67 10.29
CA ILE A 57 -0.78 -10.74 9.61
C ILE A 57 -1.48 -12.09 9.80
N THR A 58 -1.92 -12.42 11.03
CA THR A 58 -2.66 -13.67 11.30
C THR A 58 -4.00 -13.69 10.59
N ALA A 59 -4.73 -12.56 10.52
CA ALA A 59 -5.97 -12.47 9.77
C ALA A 59 -5.75 -12.66 8.25
N ALA A 60 -4.69 -12.10 7.69
CA ALA A 60 -4.34 -12.30 6.29
C ALA A 60 -3.91 -13.75 5.99
N LEU A 61 -2.81 -14.20 6.60
CA LEU A 61 -2.20 -15.50 6.29
C LEU A 61 -3.08 -16.66 6.77
N GLY A 62 -3.71 -16.56 7.94
CA GLY A 62 -4.62 -17.58 8.46
C GLY A 62 -5.86 -17.77 7.58
N TYR A 63 -6.40 -16.69 7.01
CA TYR A 63 -7.49 -16.78 6.05
C TYR A 63 -7.03 -17.42 4.72
N THR A 64 -5.87 -17.03 4.19
CA THR A 64 -5.30 -17.64 2.98
C THR A 64 -5.03 -19.13 3.16
N LEU A 65 -4.57 -19.55 4.34
CA LEU A 65 -4.41 -20.96 4.71
C LEU A 65 -5.75 -21.69 4.79
N LEU A 66 -6.76 -21.11 5.46
CA LEU A 66 -8.12 -21.67 5.52
C LEU A 66 -8.72 -21.89 4.12
N SER A 67 -8.42 -21.00 3.18
CA SER A 67 -8.87 -21.09 1.78
C SER A 67 -8.36 -22.34 1.04
N LYS A 68 -7.26 -22.97 1.49
CA LYS A 68 -6.76 -24.24 0.91
C LYS A 68 -7.77 -25.39 1.05
N HIS A 69 -8.67 -25.33 2.03
CA HIS A 69 -9.71 -26.34 2.26
C HIS A 69 -10.92 -26.21 1.31
N ILE A 70 -10.99 -25.18 0.44
CA ILE A 70 -12.11 -24.97 -0.48
C ILE A 70 -12.00 -25.96 -1.66
N SER A 71 -12.79 -27.05 -1.62
CA SER A 71 -12.77 -28.06 -2.67
C SER A 71 -13.78 -27.78 -3.78
N VAL A 72 -13.29 -27.20 -4.87
CA VAL A 72 -14.02 -26.96 -6.13
C VAL A 72 -13.15 -27.32 -7.33
N ASN A 73 -13.75 -27.50 -8.51
CA ASN A 73 -13.01 -27.48 -9.78
C ASN A 73 -12.92 -26.02 -10.26
N PRO A 74 -11.72 -25.40 -10.36
CA PRO A 74 -11.59 -23.99 -10.70
C PRO A 74 -11.72 -23.69 -12.20
N ILE A 75 -11.66 -24.70 -13.09
CA ILE A 75 -11.85 -24.49 -14.54
C ILE A 75 -13.32 -24.24 -14.88
N ILE A 76 -14.25 -24.98 -14.26
CA ILE A 76 -15.68 -24.85 -14.57
C ILE A 76 -16.28 -23.62 -13.86
N ARG A 77 -17.09 -22.84 -14.59
CA ARG A 77 -17.66 -21.58 -14.08
C ARG A 77 -18.50 -21.77 -12.81
N ILE A 78 -19.26 -22.86 -12.71
CA ILE A 78 -20.03 -23.20 -11.51
C ILE A 78 -19.10 -23.39 -10.29
N GLY A 79 -17.98 -24.10 -10.47
CA GLY A 79 -16.99 -24.33 -9.42
C GLY A 79 -16.27 -23.05 -8.99
N GLN A 80 -15.99 -22.13 -9.92
CA GLN A 80 -15.47 -20.79 -9.60
C GLN A 80 -16.46 -20.01 -8.73
N VAL A 81 -17.74 -19.96 -9.11
CA VAL A 81 -18.80 -19.28 -8.36
C VAL A 81 -18.98 -19.92 -6.97
N SER A 82 -18.98 -21.25 -6.88
CA SER A 82 -19.00 -21.97 -5.59
C SER A 82 -17.78 -21.65 -4.73
N GLY A 83 -16.59 -21.52 -5.33
CA GLY A 83 -15.36 -21.13 -4.66
C GLY A 83 -15.41 -19.70 -4.10
N LEU A 84 -15.88 -18.74 -4.91
CA LEU A 84 -16.13 -17.36 -4.51
C LEU A 84 -17.15 -17.29 -3.37
N ALA A 85 -18.27 -17.99 -3.47
CA ALA A 85 -19.27 -18.08 -2.41
C ALA A 85 -18.70 -18.69 -1.12
N LYS A 86 -17.85 -19.72 -1.22
CA LYS A 86 -17.21 -20.35 -0.06
C LYS A 86 -16.19 -19.44 0.62
N LEU A 87 -15.45 -18.63 -0.15
CA LEU A 87 -14.63 -17.54 0.39
C LEU A 87 -15.51 -16.56 1.18
N GLN A 88 -16.56 -16.01 0.58
CA GLN A 88 -17.46 -15.08 1.30
C GLN A 88 -18.10 -15.70 2.54
N GLN A 89 -18.42 -17.00 2.54
CA GLN A 89 -18.86 -17.72 3.75
C GLN A 89 -17.80 -17.71 4.85
N TYR A 90 -16.53 -17.97 4.53
CA TYR A 90 -15.44 -17.89 5.51
C TYR A 90 -15.22 -16.45 6.02
N VAL A 91 -15.37 -15.43 5.18
CA VAL A 91 -15.31 -14.03 5.66
C VAL A 91 -16.48 -13.72 6.57
N ALA A 92 -17.69 -14.19 6.28
CA ALA A 92 -18.84 -13.99 7.17
C ALA A 92 -18.60 -14.66 8.54
N VAL A 93 -18.13 -15.91 8.56
CA VAL A 93 -17.84 -16.66 9.80
C VAL A 93 -16.77 -15.98 10.67
N LEU A 94 -15.72 -15.39 10.07
CA LEU A 94 -14.64 -14.73 10.80
C LEU A 94 -14.90 -13.24 11.09
N GLY A 95 -15.55 -12.55 10.15
CA GLY A 95 -15.79 -11.11 10.18
C GLY A 95 -16.99 -10.70 11.01
N LEU A 96 -18.11 -11.43 10.95
CA LEU A 96 -19.31 -11.09 11.73
C LEU A 96 -19.05 -11.08 13.25
N PRO A 97 -18.32 -12.04 13.85
CA PRO A 97 -17.95 -11.97 15.27
C PRO A 97 -17.08 -10.74 15.61
N LEU A 98 -16.15 -10.34 14.73
CA LEU A 98 -15.31 -9.16 14.93
C LEU A 98 -16.14 -7.86 14.89
N LEU A 99 -17.08 -7.76 13.95
CA LEU A 99 -17.99 -6.62 13.84
C LEU A 99 -19.00 -6.58 14.99
N ALA A 100 -19.55 -7.73 15.39
CA ALA A 100 -20.43 -7.84 16.55
C ALA A 100 -19.72 -7.41 17.84
N LEU A 101 -18.45 -7.81 18.06
CA LEU A 101 -17.64 -7.36 19.19
C LEU A 101 -17.36 -5.84 19.14
N LEU A 102 -17.13 -5.29 17.95
CA LEU A 102 -16.93 -3.85 17.77
C LEU A 102 -18.20 -3.05 18.11
N LEU A 103 -19.36 -3.48 17.61
CA LEU A 103 -20.66 -2.87 17.86
C LEU A 103 -21.07 -3.02 19.33
N TYR A 104 -20.90 -4.21 19.92
CA TYR A 104 -21.16 -4.46 21.34
C TYR A 104 -20.32 -3.55 22.24
N THR A 105 -19.02 -3.40 21.94
CA THR A 105 -18.18 -2.47 22.72
C THR A 105 -18.44 -1.00 22.44
N ALA A 106 -18.96 -0.63 21.26
CA ALA A 106 -19.45 0.73 21.01
C ALA A 106 -20.75 1.04 21.77
N TYR A 107 -21.63 0.04 21.95
CA TYR A 107 -22.90 0.21 22.64
C TYR A 107 -22.79 0.08 24.17
N ARG A 108 -22.15 -0.97 24.70
CA ARG A 108 -22.06 -1.28 26.15
C ARG A 108 -20.65 -1.14 26.74
N GLY A 109 -19.62 -0.99 25.92
CA GLY A 109 -18.22 -1.02 26.37
C GLY A 109 -17.69 0.29 26.94
N THR A 110 -16.68 0.19 27.80
CA THR A 110 -15.92 1.38 28.25
C THR A 110 -15.10 1.97 27.11
N LEU A 111 -14.86 3.28 27.14
CA LEU A 111 -14.17 4.00 26.06
C LEU A 111 -12.76 3.46 25.78
N ARG A 112 -12.01 3.03 26.82
CA ARG A 112 -10.70 2.37 26.65
C ARG A 112 -10.84 1.01 25.95
N ARG A 113 -11.81 0.17 26.36
CA ARG A 113 -12.05 -1.16 25.76
C ARG A 113 -12.45 -1.04 24.28
N HIS A 114 -13.40 -0.15 23.96
CA HIS A 114 -13.81 0.10 22.58
C HIS A 114 -12.66 0.64 21.71
N GLN A 115 -11.81 1.53 22.22
CA GLN A 115 -10.64 2.00 21.46
C GLN A 115 -9.65 0.89 21.15
N THR A 116 -9.41 -0.04 22.09
CA THR A 116 -8.56 -1.21 21.87
C THR A 116 -9.19 -2.18 20.87
N VAL A 117 -10.46 -2.55 21.05
CA VAL A 117 -11.20 -3.43 20.12
C VAL A 117 -11.21 -2.84 18.72
N LYS A 118 -11.55 -1.55 18.55
CA LYS A 118 -11.51 -0.90 17.24
C LYS A 118 -10.12 -0.94 16.59
N ARG A 119 -9.05 -0.73 17.37
CA ARG A 119 -7.67 -0.83 16.85
C ARG A 119 -7.41 -2.23 16.26
N LEU A 120 -7.76 -3.28 17.00
CA LEU A 120 -7.53 -4.67 16.58
C LEU A 120 -8.48 -5.12 15.46
N VAL A 121 -9.76 -4.72 15.48
CA VAL A 121 -10.72 -5.03 14.40
C VAL A 121 -10.34 -4.31 13.11
N CYS A 122 -9.87 -3.06 13.15
CA CYS A 122 -9.30 -2.41 11.97
C CYS A 122 -8.08 -3.19 11.43
N ALA A 123 -7.16 -3.63 12.28
CA ALA A 123 -6.03 -4.45 11.85
C ALA A 123 -6.47 -5.79 11.23
N ALA A 124 -7.44 -6.48 11.85
CA ALA A 124 -7.99 -7.74 11.35
C ALA A 124 -8.66 -7.56 9.99
N LEU A 125 -9.50 -6.52 9.81
CA LEU A 125 -10.19 -6.26 8.54
C LEU A 125 -9.23 -5.89 7.41
N ALA A 126 -8.15 -5.16 7.70
CA ALA A 126 -7.08 -4.91 6.73
C ALA A 126 -6.38 -6.20 6.29
N GLY A 127 -6.19 -7.15 7.22
CA GLY A 127 -5.69 -8.50 6.93
C GLY A 127 -6.67 -9.32 6.09
N LEU A 128 -7.92 -9.46 6.55
CA LEU A 128 -8.97 -10.23 5.87
C LEU A 128 -9.20 -9.76 4.44
N ALA A 129 -9.24 -8.44 4.17
CA ALA A 129 -9.48 -7.90 2.84
C ALA A 129 -8.51 -8.45 1.78
N THR A 130 -7.24 -8.64 2.14
CA THR A 130 -6.20 -9.17 1.23
C THR A 130 -5.96 -10.66 1.39
N GLY A 131 -6.26 -11.22 2.56
CA GLY A 131 -6.42 -12.67 2.73
C GLY A 131 -7.47 -13.26 1.80
N VAL A 132 -8.60 -12.56 1.55
CA VAL A 132 -9.62 -12.97 0.57
C VAL A 132 -9.06 -12.99 -0.84
N ILE A 133 -8.30 -11.97 -1.23
CA ILE A 133 -7.69 -11.88 -2.57
C ILE A 133 -6.69 -13.02 -2.78
N ALA A 134 -5.78 -13.23 -1.83
CA ALA A 134 -4.81 -14.33 -1.88
C ALA A 134 -5.46 -15.72 -1.77
N GLY A 135 -6.49 -15.88 -0.94
CA GLY A 135 -7.31 -17.08 -0.87
C GLY A 135 -8.07 -17.36 -2.17
N GLY A 136 -8.43 -16.31 -2.90
CA GLY A 136 -8.95 -16.36 -4.27
C GLY A 136 -7.94 -16.93 -5.26
N VAL A 137 -6.69 -16.48 -5.22
CA VAL A 137 -5.60 -17.06 -6.02
C VAL A 137 -5.38 -18.55 -5.68
N VAL A 138 -5.41 -18.91 -4.39
CA VAL A 138 -5.35 -20.31 -3.94
C VAL A 138 -6.49 -21.17 -4.51
N VAL A 139 -7.70 -20.60 -4.67
CA VAL A 139 -8.82 -21.29 -5.32
C VAL A 139 -8.61 -21.36 -6.84
N ALA A 140 -8.22 -20.27 -7.49
CA ALA A 140 -8.01 -20.21 -8.94
C ALA A 140 -6.92 -21.19 -9.42
N LEU A 141 -5.82 -21.32 -8.67
CA LEU A 141 -4.69 -22.22 -8.94
C LEU A 141 -4.86 -23.61 -8.29
N ARG A 142 -6.02 -23.93 -7.71
CA ARG A 142 -6.21 -25.17 -6.94
C ARG A 142 -5.84 -26.41 -7.77
N GLY A 143 -4.79 -27.13 -7.38
CA GLY A 143 -4.38 -28.38 -8.02
C GLY A 143 -3.27 -28.25 -9.06
N THR A 144 -2.80 -27.03 -9.35
CA THR A 144 -1.52 -26.76 -10.03
C THR A 144 -0.55 -26.06 -9.06
N PRO A 145 0.75 -26.35 -9.10
CA PRO A 145 1.78 -25.59 -8.38
C PRO A 145 2.25 -24.34 -9.17
N SER A 146 1.81 -24.15 -10.42
CA SER A 146 2.29 -23.08 -11.30
C SER A 146 1.70 -21.71 -10.94
N ALA A 147 2.51 -20.66 -11.08
CA ALA A 147 2.14 -19.27 -10.80
C ALA A 147 1.14 -18.68 -11.80
N LEU A 148 0.45 -17.60 -11.40
CA LEU A 148 -0.32 -16.76 -12.33
C LEU A 148 0.64 -16.09 -13.31
N GLY A 149 0.45 -16.33 -14.61
CA GLY A 149 1.20 -15.67 -15.68
C GLY A 149 2.67 -16.09 -15.73
N GLY A 150 3.03 -17.25 -15.16
CA GLY A 150 4.40 -17.74 -15.20
C GLY A 150 4.90 -18.15 -16.60
N GLN A 151 3.99 -18.22 -17.58
CA GLN A 151 4.25 -18.65 -18.95
C GLN A 151 4.67 -17.51 -19.89
N GLU A 152 4.26 -16.27 -19.61
CA GLU A 152 4.43 -15.12 -20.51
C GLU A 152 4.40 -13.79 -19.73
N GLY A 153 4.79 -12.69 -20.37
CA GLY A 153 4.72 -11.34 -19.78
C GLY A 153 5.64 -11.15 -18.57
N ASP A 154 5.36 -10.10 -17.78
CA ASP A 154 6.15 -9.72 -16.59
C ASP A 154 6.51 -10.89 -15.64
N PRO A 155 5.61 -11.85 -15.29
CA PRO A 155 5.95 -12.92 -14.34
C PRO A 155 6.78 -14.04 -14.97
N GLY A 156 6.56 -14.37 -16.24
CA GLY A 156 7.47 -15.24 -17.00
C GLY A 156 8.88 -14.64 -17.09
N VAL A 157 8.99 -13.32 -17.31
CA VAL A 157 10.27 -12.60 -17.27
C VAL A 157 10.94 -12.67 -15.90
N LEU A 158 10.18 -12.56 -14.80
CA LEU A 158 10.72 -12.72 -13.43
C LEU A 158 11.23 -14.15 -13.16
N ILE A 159 10.54 -15.18 -13.69
CA ILE A 159 11.01 -16.58 -13.61
C ILE A 159 12.32 -16.74 -14.40
N ALA A 160 12.39 -16.20 -15.61
CA ALA A 160 13.59 -16.26 -16.45
C ALA A 160 14.79 -15.56 -15.76
N MET A 161 14.57 -14.38 -15.16
CA MET A 161 15.60 -13.68 -14.37
C MET A 161 16.04 -14.49 -13.14
N ALA A 162 15.12 -15.20 -12.49
CA ALA A 162 15.45 -16.08 -11.37
C ALA A 162 16.22 -17.33 -11.80
N ASN A 163 15.93 -17.90 -12.98
CA ASN A 163 16.72 -18.99 -13.58
C ASN A 163 18.15 -18.52 -13.88
N SER A 164 18.33 -17.34 -14.50
CA SER A 164 19.67 -16.79 -14.79
C SER A 164 20.49 -16.47 -13.55
N PHE A 165 19.82 -16.09 -12.45
CA PHE A 165 20.47 -15.98 -11.14
C PHE A 165 20.90 -17.34 -10.58
N LEU A 166 20.13 -18.42 -10.82
CA LEU A 166 20.47 -19.78 -10.40
C LEU A 166 21.57 -20.43 -11.25
N HIS A 167 21.62 -20.12 -12.55
CA HIS A 167 22.69 -20.54 -13.47
C HIS A 167 23.97 -19.71 -13.34
N GLY A 168 23.91 -18.53 -12.71
CA GLY A 168 25.05 -17.63 -12.53
C GLY A 168 25.30 -16.68 -13.71
N GLU A 169 24.41 -16.64 -14.70
CA GLU A 169 24.50 -15.75 -15.88
C GLU A 169 24.21 -14.28 -15.55
N GLY A 170 23.60 -14.02 -14.39
CA GLY A 170 23.24 -12.67 -13.94
C GLY A 170 21.80 -12.29 -14.30
N MET A 171 21.52 -10.99 -14.42
CA MET A 171 20.18 -10.46 -14.73
C MET A 171 20.29 -9.14 -15.51
N SER A 172 19.18 -8.67 -16.08
CA SER A 172 19.04 -7.30 -16.59
C SER A 172 19.53 -6.28 -15.56
N GLY A 173 20.62 -5.57 -15.86
CA GLY A 173 21.26 -4.70 -14.86
C GLY A 173 20.40 -3.51 -14.42
N ILE A 174 19.40 -3.11 -15.22
CA ILE A 174 18.48 -1.99 -14.87
C ILE A 174 17.27 -2.48 -14.05
N TYR A 175 16.99 -3.79 -14.00
CA TYR A 175 15.82 -4.31 -13.27
C TYR A 175 16.10 -4.44 -11.75
N PRO A 176 15.13 -4.07 -10.88
CA PRO A 176 15.27 -4.23 -9.42
C PRO A 176 15.51 -5.71 -9.01
N PRO A 177 16.66 -6.04 -8.40
CA PRO A 177 17.10 -7.43 -8.29
C PRO A 177 16.45 -8.21 -7.14
N ALA A 178 15.86 -7.55 -6.13
CA ALA A 178 15.51 -8.22 -4.88
C ALA A 178 14.35 -9.22 -5.02
N PHE A 179 13.37 -8.96 -5.89
CA PHE A 179 12.24 -9.89 -6.08
C PHE A 179 12.63 -11.12 -6.93
N PRO A 180 13.31 -10.99 -8.09
CA PRO A 180 13.91 -12.14 -8.78
C PRO A 180 14.87 -12.96 -7.91
N ALA A 181 15.76 -12.30 -7.14
CA ALA A 181 16.67 -13.00 -6.24
C ALA A 181 15.93 -13.77 -5.13
N LEU A 182 14.81 -13.24 -4.61
CA LEU A 182 13.97 -13.96 -3.66
C LEU A 182 13.30 -15.18 -4.30
N ILE A 183 12.82 -15.07 -5.55
CA ILE A 183 12.28 -16.21 -6.31
C ILE A 183 13.35 -17.29 -6.44
N ALA A 184 14.57 -16.94 -6.84
CA ALA A 184 15.69 -17.86 -6.98
C ALA A 184 16.07 -18.55 -5.65
N VAL A 185 16.25 -17.77 -4.57
CA VAL A 185 16.58 -18.30 -3.24
C VAL A 185 15.50 -19.24 -2.73
N TRP A 186 14.22 -18.87 -2.85
CA TRP A 186 13.11 -19.70 -2.40
C TRP A 186 12.96 -20.97 -3.26
N ALA A 187 13.22 -20.90 -4.57
CA ALA A 187 13.28 -22.06 -5.46
C ALA A 187 14.39 -23.04 -5.05
N LYS A 188 15.58 -22.53 -4.71
CA LYS A 188 16.71 -23.35 -4.22
C LYS A 188 16.40 -24.04 -2.87
N ILE A 189 15.68 -23.37 -1.98
CA ILE A 189 15.34 -23.90 -0.65
C ILE A 189 14.19 -24.92 -0.70
N ARG A 190 13.21 -24.77 -1.61
CA ARG A 190 11.95 -25.51 -1.57
C ARG A 190 11.67 -26.41 -2.78
N TYR A 191 12.26 -26.12 -3.93
CA TYR A 191 11.86 -26.67 -5.24
C TYR A 191 13.05 -27.14 -6.10
N GLY A 192 14.20 -27.43 -5.49
CA GLY A 192 15.37 -28.00 -6.18
C GLY A 192 16.20 -27.01 -7.02
N GLY A 193 15.84 -25.72 -7.04
CA GLY A 193 16.53 -24.70 -7.84
C GLY A 193 15.89 -24.45 -9.20
N VAL A 194 16.63 -24.71 -10.28
CA VAL A 194 16.22 -24.41 -11.67
C VAL A 194 14.95 -25.18 -12.04
N GLY A 195 14.03 -24.55 -12.76
CA GLY A 195 12.68 -25.09 -13.02
C GLY A 195 11.73 -24.96 -11.81
N GLY A 196 12.26 -24.96 -10.59
CA GLY A 196 11.51 -24.63 -9.37
C GLY A 196 11.12 -23.15 -9.23
N ALA A 197 11.68 -22.26 -10.06
CA ALA A 197 11.42 -20.82 -10.02
C ALA A 197 9.93 -20.45 -10.25
N GLY A 198 9.21 -21.18 -11.10
CA GLY A 198 7.77 -20.96 -11.31
C GLY A 198 6.92 -21.30 -10.07
N TYR A 199 7.25 -22.38 -9.37
CA TYR A 199 6.57 -22.79 -8.13
C TYR A 199 6.94 -21.87 -6.96
N SER A 200 8.17 -21.35 -6.97
CA SER A 200 8.61 -20.30 -6.05
C SER A 200 7.80 -19.02 -6.24
N LEU A 201 7.61 -18.56 -7.48
CA LEU A 201 6.77 -17.39 -7.78
C LEU A 201 5.32 -17.59 -7.32
N HIS A 202 4.74 -18.79 -7.48
CA HIS A 202 3.39 -19.11 -6.99
C HIS A 202 3.24 -18.82 -5.49
N ASP A 203 4.17 -19.32 -4.67
CA ASP A 203 4.15 -19.09 -3.22
C ASP A 203 4.28 -17.60 -2.88
N LEU A 204 5.20 -16.90 -3.54
CA LEU A 204 5.48 -15.48 -3.29
C LEU A 204 4.33 -14.59 -3.76
N GLN A 205 3.68 -14.90 -4.88
CA GLN A 205 2.45 -14.21 -5.33
C GLN A 205 1.35 -14.29 -4.27
N ILE A 206 1.07 -15.49 -3.76
CA ILE A 206 0.03 -15.70 -2.73
C ILE A 206 0.41 -15.01 -1.42
N PHE A 207 1.66 -15.16 -0.97
CA PHE A 207 2.17 -14.60 0.29
C PHE A 207 2.14 -13.06 0.29
N PHE A 208 2.71 -12.42 -0.73
CA PHE A 208 2.75 -10.96 -0.80
C PHE A 208 1.37 -10.35 -1.08
N SER A 209 0.53 -11.01 -1.90
CA SER A 209 -0.88 -10.62 -2.04
C SER A 209 -1.59 -10.59 -0.69
N ALA A 210 -1.41 -11.60 0.17
CA ALA A 210 -2.00 -11.62 1.51
C ALA A 210 -1.46 -10.51 2.42
N LEU A 211 -0.15 -10.20 2.36
CA LEU A 211 0.47 -9.19 3.21
C LEU A 211 0.26 -7.74 2.78
N ALA A 212 -0.24 -7.49 1.56
CA ALA A 212 -0.45 -6.13 1.05
C ALA A 212 -1.33 -5.26 1.97
N GLY A 213 -2.45 -5.80 2.48
CA GLY A 213 -3.37 -5.10 3.38
C GLY A 213 -2.74 -4.77 4.74
N PRO A 214 -2.14 -5.75 5.45
CA PRO A 214 -1.32 -5.51 6.63
C PRO A 214 -0.24 -4.44 6.42
N MET A 215 0.54 -4.50 5.34
CA MET A 215 1.60 -3.53 5.05
C MET A 215 1.05 -2.12 4.80
N ALA A 216 0.02 -1.99 3.97
CA ALA A 216 -0.65 -0.72 3.68
C ALA A 216 -1.22 -0.08 4.96
N TYR A 217 -1.94 -0.87 5.76
CA TYR A 217 -2.52 -0.41 7.02
C TYR A 217 -1.44 0.05 8.00
N LEU A 218 -0.41 -0.77 8.25
CA LEU A 218 0.65 -0.44 9.20
C LEU A 218 1.47 0.78 8.77
N ALA A 219 1.73 0.96 7.48
CA ALA A 219 2.37 2.17 6.94
C ALA A 219 1.53 3.42 7.21
N TRP A 220 0.22 3.38 6.94
CA TRP A 220 -0.69 4.48 7.27
C TRP A 220 -0.84 4.72 8.78
N ARG A 221 -0.70 3.69 9.63
CA ARG A 221 -0.73 3.81 11.10
C ARG A 221 0.44 4.61 11.69
N LEU A 222 1.51 4.88 10.93
CA LEU A 222 2.56 5.85 11.28
C LEU A 222 2.03 7.30 11.35
N LEU A 223 0.97 7.60 10.60
CA LEU A 223 0.42 8.94 10.38
C LEU A 223 -1.00 9.10 10.91
N LEU A 224 -1.84 8.07 10.76
CA LEU A 224 -3.29 8.10 10.98
C LEU A 224 -3.75 7.20 12.14
N ARG A 225 -4.93 7.53 12.68
CA ARG A 225 -5.65 6.69 13.67
C ARG A 225 -6.23 5.44 12.96
N PRO A 226 -6.50 4.32 13.68
CA PRO A 226 -6.93 3.05 13.10
C PRO A 226 -8.01 3.13 12.01
N PHE A 227 -9.12 3.83 12.29
CA PHE A 227 -10.20 4.00 11.31
C PHE A 227 -9.76 4.65 10.00
N TRP A 228 -9.02 5.77 10.08
CA TRP A 228 -8.56 6.48 8.88
C TRP A 228 -7.45 5.74 8.14
N ALA A 229 -6.62 4.97 8.84
CA ALA A 229 -5.65 4.07 8.21
C ALA A 229 -6.35 2.93 7.46
N LEU A 230 -7.41 2.34 8.04
CA LEU A 230 -8.24 1.32 7.38
C LEU A 230 -8.94 1.87 6.14
N LEU A 231 -9.58 3.03 6.26
CA LEU A 231 -10.36 3.67 5.19
C LEU A 231 -9.51 4.07 3.98
N ILE A 232 -8.20 4.30 4.13
CA ILE A 232 -7.29 4.41 2.98
C ILE A 232 -6.82 3.02 2.54
N ALA A 233 -6.26 2.23 3.45
CA ALA A 233 -5.55 1.00 3.11
C ALA A 233 -6.43 -0.02 2.38
N VAL A 234 -7.66 -0.28 2.86
CA VAL A 234 -8.55 -1.31 2.29
C VAL A 234 -8.98 -0.96 0.85
N PRO A 235 -9.54 0.23 0.55
CA PRO A 235 -9.81 0.62 -0.83
C PRO A 235 -8.58 0.58 -1.73
N SER A 236 -7.40 0.95 -1.20
CA SER A 236 -6.15 0.94 -1.98
C SER A 236 -5.71 -0.45 -2.38
N VAL A 237 -5.70 -1.41 -1.45
CA VAL A 237 -5.29 -2.78 -1.79
C VAL A 237 -6.37 -3.51 -2.59
N VAL A 238 -7.65 -3.29 -2.32
CA VAL A 238 -8.73 -3.94 -3.11
C VAL A 238 -8.72 -3.46 -4.57
N LEU A 239 -8.43 -2.17 -4.80
CA LEU A 239 -8.39 -1.58 -6.13
C LEU A 239 -7.06 -1.89 -6.85
N PHE A 240 -5.92 -1.59 -6.23
CA PHE A 240 -4.61 -1.63 -6.91
C PHE A 240 -3.80 -2.93 -6.73
N LEU A 241 -4.25 -3.90 -5.93
CA LEU A 241 -3.53 -5.19 -5.85
C LEU A 241 -3.84 -6.03 -7.09
N ASP A 242 -2.85 -6.14 -7.96
CA ASP A 242 -2.76 -7.14 -9.03
C ASP A 242 -1.99 -8.37 -8.49
N PRO A 243 -2.64 -9.51 -8.20
CA PRO A 243 -1.99 -10.68 -7.61
C PRO A 243 -0.97 -11.37 -8.53
N ILE A 244 -0.98 -11.05 -9.82
CA ILE A 244 0.07 -11.45 -10.78
C ILE A 244 1.40 -10.75 -10.43
N ARG A 245 1.33 -9.47 -10.01
CA ARG A 245 2.48 -8.59 -9.73
C ARG A 245 2.33 -7.85 -8.40
N PRO A 246 2.24 -8.54 -7.25
CA PRO A 246 2.03 -7.89 -5.96
C PRO A 246 3.25 -7.06 -5.52
N TYR A 247 4.45 -7.48 -5.93
CA TYR A 247 5.72 -6.86 -5.55
C TYR A 247 5.80 -5.36 -5.90
N SER A 248 5.34 -4.95 -7.09
CA SER A 248 5.37 -3.55 -7.53
C SER A 248 4.30 -2.72 -6.80
N HIS A 249 3.06 -3.20 -6.76
CA HIS A 249 1.92 -2.49 -6.15
C HIS A 249 2.08 -2.29 -4.64
N ILE A 250 2.68 -3.25 -3.92
CA ILE A 250 3.01 -3.10 -2.50
C ILE A 250 3.93 -1.89 -2.27
N VAL A 251 4.97 -1.74 -3.10
CA VAL A 251 5.89 -0.58 -2.98
C VAL A 251 5.13 0.73 -3.20
N MET A 252 4.27 0.83 -4.22
CA MET A 252 3.43 2.03 -4.44
C MET A 252 2.64 2.40 -3.18
N ILE A 253 1.94 1.42 -2.62
CA ILE A 253 0.99 1.62 -1.53
C ILE A 253 1.71 2.03 -0.23
N VAL A 254 2.88 1.46 0.07
CA VAL A 254 3.66 1.85 1.27
C VAL A 254 4.53 3.10 1.08
N LEU A 255 4.97 3.40 -0.14
CA LEU A 255 5.91 4.50 -0.41
C LEU A 255 5.33 5.86 0.02
N LEU A 256 4.09 6.18 -0.38
CA LEU A 256 3.49 7.47 -0.07
C LEU A 256 3.35 7.77 1.43
N PRO A 257 2.80 6.89 2.29
CA PRO A 257 2.81 7.12 3.74
C PRO A 257 4.23 7.15 4.34
N LEU A 258 5.20 6.41 3.79
CA LEU A 258 6.60 6.50 4.23
C LEU A 258 7.24 7.85 3.87
N LEU A 259 6.98 8.39 2.68
CA LEU A 259 7.40 9.73 2.26
C LEU A 259 6.78 10.82 3.16
N ALA A 260 5.47 10.74 3.41
CA ALA A 260 4.77 11.69 4.27
C ALA A 260 5.25 11.60 5.74
N TYR A 261 5.66 10.40 6.18
CA TYR A 261 6.33 10.21 7.46
C TYR A 261 7.73 10.83 7.46
N CYS A 262 8.57 10.55 6.46
CA CYS A 262 9.91 11.10 6.30
C CYS A 262 9.91 12.65 6.33
N LEU A 263 9.06 13.28 5.52
CA LEU A 263 8.93 14.74 5.48
C LEU A 263 8.43 15.34 6.81
N ARG A 264 7.57 14.62 7.55
CA ARG A 264 7.15 15.01 8.91
C ARG A 264 8.29 14.94 9.91
N GLU A 265 9.14 13.91 9.82
CA GLU A 265 10.29 13.72 10.70
C GLU A 265 11.37 14.76 10.41
N MET A 266 11.69 15.03 9.13
CA MET A 266 12.58 16.10 8.69
C MET A 266 12.17 17.47 9.26
N ARG A 267 10.89 17.86 9.09
CA ARG A 267 10.35 19.13 9.62
C ARG A 267 10.48 19.25 11.14
N ARG A 268 10.49 18.12 11.86
CA ARG A 268 10.60 18.02 13.33
C ARG A 268 12.01 17.66 13.82
N ALA A 269 13.02 17.56 12.95
CA ALA A 269 14.36 17.13 13.34
C ALA A 269 15.02 18.05 14.37
N GLY A 270 14.72 19.36 14.33
CA GLY A 270 15.18 20.32 15.33
C GLY A 270 14.66 20.06 16.74
N GLU A 271 13.44 19.53 16.87
CA GLU A 271 12.73 19.24 18.14
C GLU A 271 13.28 17.99 18.86
N ARG A 272 14.37 17.38 18.38
CA ARG A 272 14.85 16.06 18.81
C ARG A 272 16.37 16.00 19.01
N PRO A 273 16.88 15.07 19.84
CA PRO A 273 18.31 14.84 19.97
C PRO A 273 18.89 14.26 18.68
N LEU A 274 20.13 14.65 18.36
CA LEU A 274 20.83 14.25 17.13
C LEU A 274 20.85 12.73 16.93
N ARG A 275 21.14 11.96 17.99
CA ARG A 275 21.12 10.48 17.94
C ARG A 275 19.77 9.92 17.46
N SER A 276 18.65 10.51 17.87
CA SER A 276 17.33 10.09 17.36
C SER A 276 17.09 10.54 15.93
N ALA A 277 17.67 11.64 15.47
CA ALA A 277 17.58 12.06 14.07
C ALA A 277 18.35 11.07 13.18
N LEU A 278 19.61 10.76 13.54
CA LEU A 278 20.47 9.81 12.82
C LEU A 278 19.83 8.40 12.75
N LEU A 279 19.37 7.84 13.88
CA LEU A 279 18.75 6.50 13.90
C LEU A 279 17.47 6.41 13.07
N ARG A 280 16.66 7.49 13.03
CA ARG A 280 15.43 7.53 12.22
C ARG A 280 15.72 7.75 10.75
N GLY A 281 16.75 8.54 10.42
CA GLY A 281 17.22 8.73 9.06
C GLY A 281 17.76 7.42 8.50
N ALA A 282 18.68 6.76 9.22
CA ALA A 282 19.20 5.44 8.85
C ALA A 282 18.08 4.39 8.72
N GLY A 283 17.14 4.32 9.67
CA GLY A 283 16.00 3.39 9.59
C GLY A 283 15.08 3.64 8.39
N LEU A 284 14.83 4.90 8.03
CA LEU A 284 14.06 5.22 6.82
C LEU A 284 14.87 4.97 5.54
N GLY A 285 16.16 5.30 5.54
CA GLY A 285 17.06 5.02 4.43
C GLY A 285 17.16 3.53 4.13
N LEU A 286 17.23 2.68 5.16
CA LEU A 286 17.16 1.23 5.06
C LEU A 286 15.87 0.77 4.36
N ILE A 287 14.72 1.28 4.81
CA ILE A 287 13.42 0.93 4.20
C ILE A 287 13.36 1.43 2.75
N PHE A 288 13.78 2.67 2.46
CA PHE A 288 13.76 3.19 1.09
C PHE A 288 14.74 2.47 0.16
N GLY A 289 15.92 2.08 0.64
CA GLY A 289 16.89 1.29 -0.14
C GLY A 289 16.37 -0.11 -0.47
N LEU A 290 15.80 -0.80 0.51
CA LEU A 290 15.18 -2.12 0.29
C LEU A 290 13.99 -2.04 -0.67
N LEU A 291 13.10 -1.06 -0.50
CA LEU A 291 11.97 -0.84 -1.42
C LEU A 291 12.44 -0.46 -2.84
N PHE A 292 13.57 0.25 -2.98
CA PHE A 292 14.15 0.59 -4.28
C PHE A 292 14.74 -0.63 -5.00
N LEU A 293 15.44 -1.51 -4.27
CA LEU A 293 15.89 -2.81 -4.80
C LEU A 293 14.74 -3.78 -5.11
N TRP A 294 13.58 -3.60 -4.48
CA TRP A 294 12.37 -4.40 -4.67
C TRP A 294 11.56 -3.93 -5.88
N TYR A 295 11.32 -2.61 -6.00
CA TYR A 295 10.74 -1.99 -7.18
C TYR A 295 11.04 -0.48 -7.22
N SER A 296 11.87 -0.05 -8.17
CA SER A 296 12.36 1.33 -8.28
C SER A 296 11.40 2.31 -8.98
N GLY A 297 10.49 1.85 -9.83
CA GLY A 297 9.72 2.72 -10.75
C GLY A 297 8.96 3.87 -10.07
N TRP A 298 8.31 3.59 -8.93
CA TRP A 298 7.55 4.61 -8.19
C TRP A 298 8.41 5.77 -7.63
N TYR A 299 9.72 5.58 -7.48
CA TYR A 299 10.63 6.64 -7.05
C TYR A 299 10.79 7.69 -8.15
N VAL A 300 10.95 7.27 -9.40
CA VAL A 300 11.15 8.17 -10.55
C VAL A 300 9.96 9.14 -10.68
N TRP A 301 8.74 8.60 -10.66
CA TRP A 301 7.51 9.40 -10.84
C TRP A 301 7.18 10.28 -9.63
N SER A 302 7.60 9.90 -8.42
CA SER A 302 7.35 10.70 -7.20
C SER A 302 8.43 11.73 -6.89
N ALA A 303 9.67 11.52 -7.36
CA ALA A 303 10.83 12.31 -6.97
C ALA A 303 10.73 13.82 -7.22
N PRO A 304 10.27 14.35 -8.38
CA PRO A 304 10.28 15.79 -8.62
C PRO A 304 9.40 16.57 -7.64
N GLY A 305 8.16 16.09 -7.44
CA GLY A 305 7.23 16.71 -6.50
C GLY A 305 7.67 16.56 -5.05
N VAL A 306 8.16 15.39 -4.66
CA VAL A 306 8.70 15.15 -3.30
C VAL A 306 9.92 16.02 -3.01
N GLY A 307 10.83 16.18 -3.98
CA GLY A 307 12.02 17.02 -3.86
C GLY A 307 11.68 18.48 -3.64
N LEU A 308 10.79 19.05 -4.47
CA LEU A 308 10.27 20.41 -4.29
C LEU A 308 9.60 20.58 -2.92
N LEU A 309 8.73 19.64 -2.54
CA LEU A 309 8.08 19.69 -1.22
C LEU A 309 9.08 19.57 -0.06
N ALA A 310 10.14 18.78 -0.21
CA ALA A 310 11.19 18.65 0.79
C ALA A 310 11.91 19.99 1.00
N LEU A 311 12.26 20.69 -0.07
CA LEU A 311 12.85 22.03 -0.02
C LEU A 311 11.92 23.02 0.70
N PHE A 312 10.62 23.05 0.39
CA PHE A 312 9.66 23.93 1.06
C PHE A 312 9.40 23.59 2.55
N LEU A 313 9.57 22.32 2.94
CA LEU A 313 9.34 21.87 4.32
C LEU A 313 10.60 21.85 5.19
N PHE A 314 11.78 21.98 4.59
CA PHE A 314 13.04 22.02 5.31
C PHE A 314 13.06 23.22 6.27
N PRO A 315 13.58 23.08 7.52
CA PRO A 315 13.41 24.08 8.56
C PRO A 315 14.37 25.28 8.45
N TRP A 316 14.45 25.92 7.27
CA TRP A 316 15.37 27.03 6.95
C TRP A 316 15.38 28.15 8.00
N ARG A 317 14.20 28.56 8.47
CA ARG A 317 14.01 29.69 9.40
C ARG A 317 14.09 29.32 10.89
N ARG A 318 14.33 28.04 11.27
CA ARG A 318 14.31 27.57 12.68
C ARG A 318 15.69 27.58 13.36
N GLY A 319 16.61 28.44 12.93
CA GLY A 319 17.95 28.57 13.49
C GLY A 319 18.95 27.48 13.04
N ALA A 320 20.24 27.68 13.36
CA ALA A 320 21.32 26.81 12.88
C ALA A 320 21.24 25.37 13.41
N ALA A 321 20.87 25.16 14.68
CA ALA A 321 20.77 23.83 15.28
C ALA A 321 19.68 22.97 14.62
N ALA A 322 18.51 23.54 14.30
CA ALA A 322 17.45 22.83 13.60
C ALA A 322 17.85 22.46 12.16
N ARG A 323 18.52 23.37 11.44
CA ARG A 323 19.09 23.11 10.11
C ARG A 323 20.13 21.98 10.14
N LYS A 324 21.10 22.03 11.05
CA LYS A 324 22.12 20.97 11.20
C LYS A 324 21.50 19.59 11.50
N ARG A 325 20.50 19.52 12.38
CA ARG A 325 19.79 18.26 12.70
C ARG A 325 18.93 17.75 11.54
N ALA A 326 18.27 18.63 10.79
CA ALA A 326 17.52 18.25 9.60
C ALA A 326 18.44 17.77 8.47
N LEU A 327 19.57 18.45 8.25
CA LEU A 327 20.61 18.02 7.30
C LEU A 327 21.19 16.66 7.70
N ALA A 328 21.47 16.42 8.98
CA ALA A 328 21.93 15.12 9.46
C ALA A 328 20.88 14.00 9.27
N PHE A 329 19.60 14.29 9.48
CA PHE A 329 18.50 13.35 9.17
C PHE A 329 18.41 13.03 7.67
N VAL A 330 18.40 14.06 6.81
CA VAL A 330 18.33 13.88 5.35
C VAL A 330 19.57 13.15 4.85
N GLY A 331 20.76 13.59 5.26
CA GLY A 331 22.05 12.98 4.90
C GLY A 331 22.14 11.51 5.31
N THR A 332 21.74 11.14 6.53
CA THR A 332 21.69 9.72 6.92
C THR A 332 20.63 8.93 6.16
N THR A 333 19.47 9.51 5.86
CA THR A 333 18.44 8.85 5.04
C THR A 333 18.96 8.56 3.64
N LEU A 334 19.56 9.55 2.97
CA LEU A 334 20.10 9.43 1.62
C LEU A 334 21.34 8.52 1.58
N LEU A 335 22.25 8.63 2.55
CA LEU A 335 23.43 7.77 2.64
C LEU A 335 23.03 6.30 2.82
N THR A 336 22.14 5.99 3.77
CA THR A 336 21.74 4.60 4.01
C THR A 336 20.91 4.04 2.83
N ALA A 337 19.99 4.83 2.26
CA ALA A 337 19.27 4.42 1.05
C ALA A 337 20.21 4.23 -0.15
N GLY A 338 21.21 5.11 -0.31
CA GLY A 338 22.21 5.07 -1.37
C GLY A 338 23.14 3.86 -1.25
N VAL A 339 23.65 3.55 -0.05
CA VAL A 339 24.50 2.37 0.20
C VAL A 339 23.75 1.07 -0.11
N ILE A 340 22.48 0.97 0.28
CA ILE A 340 21.69 -0.25 0.05
C ILE A 340 21.22 -0.34 -1.41
N GLY A 341 20.77 0.77 -1.99
CA GLY A 341 20.40 0.88 -3.40
C GLY A 341 21.58 0.86 -4.37
N ALA A 342 22.82 0.95 -3.89
CA ALA A 342 24.03 1.10 -4.69
C ALA A 342 24.19 0.06 -5.80
N PRO A 343 23.91 -1.25 -5.60
CA PRO A 343 24.05 -2.24 -6.66
C PRO A 343 23.17 -1.92 -7.89
N LEU A 344 21.92 -1.53 -7.67
CA LEU A 344 20.99 -1.15 -8.73
C LEU A 344 21.32 0.24 -9.30
N LEU A 345 21.62 1.21 -8.44
CA LEU A 345 21.98 2.57 -8.87
C LEU A 345 23.24 2.59 -9.74
N TYR A 346 24.26 1.81 -9.38
CA TYR A 346 25.49 1.64 -10.16
C TYR A 346 25.19 1.09 -11.55
N GLN A 347 24.38 0.02 -11.64
CA GLN A 347 24.03 -0.57 -12.94
C GLN A 347 23.17 0.38 -13.80
N MET A 348 22.21 1.10 -13.19
CA MET A 348 21.44 2.15 -13.89
C MET A 348 22.36 3.25 -14.45
N LEU A 349 23.35 3.70 -13.68
CA LEU A 349 24.31 4.72 -14.12
C LEU A 349 25.31 4.22 -15.17
N ARG A 350 25.65 2.92 -15.13
CA ARG A 350 26.54 2.25 -16.09
C ARG A 350 25.87 1.96 -17.42
N LEU A 351 24.64 1.46 -17.41
CA LEU A 351 23.91 1.01 -18.61
C LEU A 351 23.07 2.12 -19.26
N ARG A 352 22.68 3.16 -18.50
CA ARG A 352 21.94 4.35 -18.96
C ARG A 352 20.80 4.00 -19.94
N SER A 353 20.81 4.62 -21.13
CA SER A 353 19.78 4.53 -22.17
C SER A 353 19.88 3.29 -23.07
N GLN A 354 20.69 2.28 -22.72
CA GLN A 354 20.86 1.06 -23.53
C GLN A 354 19.65 0.11 -23.47
N HIS A 355 18.70 0.35 -22.56
CA HIS A 355 17.45 -0.42 -22.45
C HIS A 355 16.23 0.53 -22.33
N PRO A 356 15.84 1.23 -23.40
CA PRO A 356 14.61 2.01 -23.41
C PRO A 356 13.39 1.08 -23.33
N ASP A 357 12.39 1.45 -22.54
CA ASP A 357 11.09 0.77 -22.58
C ASP A 357 10.34 1.18 -23.87
N ARG A 358 10.07 0.21 -24.72
CA ARG A 358 9.39 0.38 -26.02
C ARG A 358 8.03 -0.32 -26.09
N TYR A 359 7.59 -0.96 -25.02
CA TYR A 359 6.35 -1.72 -25.02
C TYR A 359 5.14 -0.78 -24.88
N ALA A 360 4.41 -0.61 -25.97
CA ALA A 360 3.17 0.14 -25.98
C ALA A 360 1.94 -0.78 -25.89
N TYR A 361 0.89 -0.29 -25.22
CA TYR A 361 -0.39 -0.96 -25.00
C TYR A 361 -1.50 0.09 -24.95
N LEU A 362 -2.77 -0.31 -24.77
CA LEU A 362 -3.95 0.57 -24.87
C LEU A 362 -3.77 1.97 -24.24
N SER A 363 -3.25 2.08 -23.02
CA SER A 363 -3.06 3.36 -22.32
C SER A 363 -1.92 4.25 -22.85
N VAL A 364 -1.18 3.80 -23.87
CA VAL A 364 -0.17 4.56 -24.61
C VAL A 364 -0.76 5.23 -25.84
N TYR A 365 -1.75 4.59 -26.48
CA TYR A 365 -2.42 5.10 -27.67
C TYR A 365 -3.65 5.96 -27.34
N ALA A 366 -4.20 5.80 -26.13
CA ALA A 366 -5.23 6.69 -25.59
C ALA A 366 -4.63 8.02 -25.11
N ASP A 367 -5.47 9.03 -24.95
CA ASP A 367 -5.08 10.36 -24.47
C ASP A 367 -4.34 10.29 -23.12
N PRO A 368 -3.10 10.81 -23.01
CA PRO A 368 -2.34 10.79 -21.76
C PRO A 368 -3.03 11.55 -20.62
N ALA A 369 -3.91 12.52 -20.87
CA ALA A 369 -4.69 13.19 -19.83
C ALA A 369 -5.76 12.29 -19.18
N TYR A 370 -6.16 11.20 -19.83
CA TYR A 370 -7.17 10.30 -19.28
C TYR A 370 -6.57 9.34 -18.23
N VAL A 371 -6.86 9.60 -16.95
CA VAL A 371 -6.37 8.81 -15.81
C VAL A 371 -7.47 8.33 -14.85
N LEU A 372 -8.74 8.62 -15.15
CA LEU A 372 -9.88 8.42 -14.24
C LEU A 372 -10.80 7.25 -14.63
N GLY A 373 -10.29 6.34 -15.45
CA GLY A 373 -10.90 5.06 -15.77
C GLY A 373 -9.92 3.90 -15.68
N TRP A 374 -10.43 2.68 -15.61
CA TRP A 374 -9.64 1.47 -15.45
C TRP A 374 -9.54 0.65 -16.74
N ALA A 375 -8.36 0.69 -17.38
CA ALA A 375 -7.96 -0.27 -18.41
C ALA A 375 -6.82 -1.14 -17.87
N SER A 376 -6.83 -2.43 -18.19
CA SER A 376 -5.75 -3.36 -17.86
C SER A 376 -4.83 -3.58 -19.06
N ASP A 377 -3.58 -4.00 -18.82
CA ASP A 377 -2.62 -4.39 -19.86
C ASP A 377 -3.18 -5.45 -20.83
N ARG A 378 -4.06 -6.34 -20.33
CA ARG A 378 -5.02 -7.09 -21.14
C ARG A 378 -6.39 -6.40 -21.06
N PRO A 379 -6.81 -5.65 -22.10
CA PRO A 379 -7.95 -4.75 -22.02
C PRO A 379 -9.33 -5.42 -22.20
N GLY A 380 -9.40 -6.73 -22.48
CA GLY A 380 -10.59 -7.31 -23.09
C GLY A 380 -10.83 -6.69 -24.47
N SER A 381 -12.10 -6.55 -24.84
CA SER A 381 -12.56 -5.92 -26.08
C SER A 381 -12.41 -4.39 -26.13
N LEU A 382 -11.60 -3.76 -25.25
CA LEU A 382 -11.36 -2.32 -25.27
C LEU A 382 -10.21 -1.96 -26.21
N THR A 383 -10.47 -0.98 -27.08
CA THR A 383 -9.54 -0.41 -28.08
C THR A 383 -9.40 1.09 -27.85
N TYR A 384 -8.41 1.74 -28.45
CA TYR A 384 -8.26 3.21 -28.33
C TYR A 384 -9.41 3.98 -28.99
N GLU A 385 -10.23 3.31 -29.82
CA GLU A 385 -11.42 3.88 -30.48
C GLU A 385 -12.66 3.86 -29.56
N ASN A 386 -12.72 2.93 -28.59
CA ASN A 386 -13.84 2.77 -27.65
C ASN A 386 -13.49 3.03 -26.17
N TRP A 387 -12.21 3.35 -25.89
CA TRP A 387 -11.71 3.69 -24.57
C TRP A 387 -10.94 5.03 -24.59
N PRO A 388 -11.31 6.03 -23.76
CA PRO A 388 -12.37 5.98 -22.74
C PRO A 388 -13.78 5.86 -23.31
N VAL A 389 -14.65 5.17 -22.56
CA VAL A 389 -16.04 4.92 -23.01
C VAL A 389 -16.77 6.26 -23.19
N SER A 390 -17.46 6.40 -24.31
CA SER A 390 -18.30 7.55 -24.64
C SER A 390 -19.56 7.60 -23.77
N GLY A 391 -19.44 8.16 -22.56
CA GLY A 391 -20.55 8.32 -21.62
C GLY A 391 -20.19 9.14 -20.38
N GLU A 392 -21.17 9.94 -19.92
CA GLU A 392 -21.15 10.87 -18.77
C GLU A 392 -20.00 11.91 -18.73
N MET A 393 -20.38 13.20 -18.64
CA MET A 393 -19.51 14.37 -18.42
C MET A 393 -18.10 14.30 -19.05
N ALA A 394 -18.02 14.19 -20.37
CA ALA A 394 -16.76 14.08 -21.13
C ALA A 394 -15.89 12.85 -20.75
N GLY A 395 -16.52 11.67 -20.62
CA GLY A 395 -15.86 10.40 -20.32
C GLY A 395 -15.51 10.21 -18.84
N GLN A 396 -16.07 11.05 -17.96
CA GLN A 396 -15.82 11.02 -16.51
C GLN A 396 -16.97 10.32 -15.79
N SER A 397 -16.69 9.14 -15.25
CA SER A 397 -17.64 8.40 -14.43
C SER A 397 -18.08 9.18 -13.18
N GLY A 398 -19.28 8.89 -12.65
CA GLY A 398 -19.70 9.42 -11.34
C GLY A 398 -18.70 9.15 -10.20
N PHE A 399 -17.92 8.06 -10.27
CA PHE A 399 -16.80 7.80 -9.37
C PHE A 399 -15.70 8.87 -9.49
N ALA A 400 -15.30 9.23 -10.71
CA ALA A 400 -14.32 10.28 -10.97
C ALA A 400 -14.76 11.63 -10.41
N LEU A 401 -16.03 11.99 -10.58
CA LEU A 401 -16.60 13.25 -10.06
C LEU A 401 -16.60 13.29 -8.52
N LEU A 402 -17.03 12.21 -7.86
CA LEU A 402 -16.99 12.08 -6.40
C LEU A 402 -15.55 12.12 -5.86
N LEU A 403 -14.61 11.51 -6.58
CA LEU A 403 -13.18 11.53 -6.26
C LEU A 403 -12.62 12.95 -6.33
N LEU A 404 -12.92 13.68 -7.41
CA LEU A 404 -12.50 15.08 -7.61
C LEU A 404 -13.12 16.03 -6.57
N LEU A 405 -14.39 15.86 -6.22
CA LEU A 405 -15.04 16.60 -5.13
C LEU A 405 -14.31 16.36 -3.79
N GLY A 406 -14.01 15.09 -3.49
CA GLY A 406 -13.23 14.72 -2.31
C GLY A 406 -11.83 15.34 -2.32
N VAL A 407 -11.15 15.37 -3.46
CA VAL A 407 -9.84 16.00 -3.65
C VAL A 407 -9.92 17.50 -3.42
N GLY A 408 -10.94 18.18 -3.95
CA GLY A 408 -11.18 19.61 -3.71
C GLY A 408 -11.33 19.94 -2.22
N LEU A 409 -12.12 19.14 -1.49
CA LEU A 409 -12.21 19.21 -0.03
C LEU A 409 -10.86 18.89 0.65
N GLY A 410 -10.13 17.89 0.15
CA GLY A 410 -8.82 17.46 0.64
C GLY A 410 -7.76 18.54 0.56
N VAL A 411 -7.66 19.22 -0.58
CA VAL A 411 -6.77 20.37 -0.76
C VAL A 411 -7.29 21.53 0.07
N GLY A 412 -8.48 22.06 -0.21
CA GLY A 412 -9.00 23.30 0.39
C GLY A 412 -9.10 23.26 1.92
N LEU A 413 -9.52 22.14 2.51
CA LEU A 413 -9.60 21.98 3.96
C LEU A 413 -8.30 21.46 4.59
N GLY A 414 -7.40 20.88 3.80
CA GLY A 414 -6.28 20.07 4.27
C GLY A 414 -4.87 20.60 4.02
N LEU A 415 -4.68 21.76 3.35
CA LEU A 415 -3.34 22.34 3.05
C LEU A 415 -2.35 22.46 4.23
N ARG A 416 -2.79 22.43 5.49
CA ARG A 416 -1.91 22.41 6.68
C ARG A 416 -1.39 21.00 7.05
N SER A 417 -2.02 19.95 6.54
CA SER A 417 -1.66 18.55 6.76
C SER A 417 -0.46 18.14 5.91
N ILE A 418 0.52 17.47 6.53
CA ILE A 418 1.67 16.92 5.81
C ILE A 418 1.26 15.84 4.79
N MET A 419 0.22 15.07 5.10
CA MET A 419 -0.25 13.97 4.24
C MET A 419 -0.86 14.51 2.95
N VAL A 420 -1.67 15.58 3.05
CA VAL A 420 -2.27 16.25 1.89
C VAL A 420 -1.18 16.87 1.02
N ARG A 421 -0.22 17.58 1.62
CA ARG A 421 0.93 18.13 0.87
C ARG A 421 1.71 17.06 0.14
N THR A 422 1.99 15.93 0.80
CA THR A 422 2.78 14.84 0.19
C THR A 422 2.01 14.18 -0.94
N ALA A 423 0.73 13.83 -0.74
CA ALA A 423 -0.10 13.24 -1.79
C ALA A 423 -0.26 14.18 -2.99
N ALA A 424 -0.52 15.47 -2.75
CA ALA A 424 -0.59 16.47 -3.82
C ALA A 424 0.75 16.66 -4.56
N ALA A 425 1.87 16.66 -3.84
CA ALA A 425 3.20 16.78 -4.45
C ALA A 425 3.56 15.54 -5.28
N VAL A 426 3.32 14.33 -4.77
CA VAL A 426 3.51 13.09 -5.53
C VAL A 426 2.61 13.05 -6.77
N LEU A 427 1.35 13.48 -6.64
CA LEU A 427 0.43 13.62 -7.78
C LEU A 427 0.96 14.57 -8.84
N VAL A 428 1.33 15.80 -8.47
CA VAL A 428 1.85 16.80 -9.42
C VAL A 428 3.17 16.34 -10.05
N GLY A 429 4.06 15.69 -9.28
CA GLY A 429 5.28 15.09 -9.81
C GLY A 429 4.99 14.02 -10.86
N ALA A 430 4.14 13.05 -10.54
CA ALA A 430 3.76 11.98 -11.46
C ALA A 430 3.03 12.51 -12.70
N TRP A 431 2.17 13.53 -12.53
CA TRP A 431 1.44 14.21 -13.60
C TRP A 431 2.39 14.91 -14.58
N LEU A 432 3.31 15.76 -14.09
CA LEU A 432 4.27 16.48 -14.94
C LEU A 432 5.21 15.51 -15.67
N VAL A 433 5.72 14.50 -14.98
CA VAL A 433 6.61 13.48 -15.56
C VAL A 433 5.88 12.65 -16.62
N ARG A 434 4.60 12.33 -16.41
CA ARG A 434 3.75 11.63 -17.39
C ARG A 434 3.65 12.40 -18.71
N PHE A 435 3.31 13.69 -18.67
CA PHE A 435 3.21 14.50 -19.89
C PHE A 435 4.56 14.72 -20.56
N TRP A 436 5.64 14.86 -19.78
CA TRP A 436 6.99 14.98 -20.33
C TRP A 436 7.37 13.72 -21.13
N PHE A 437 7.21 12.52 -20.58
CA PHE A 437 7.49 11.29 -21.33
C PHE A 437 6.55 11.12 -22.54
N ALA A 438 5.25 11.37 -22.36
CA ALA A 438 4.26 11.24 -23.43
C ALA A 438 4.53 12.19 -24.62
N SER A 439 4.98 13.43 -24.37
CA SER A 439 5.30 14.38 -25.45
C SER A 439 6.59 14.03 -26.21
N HIS A 440 7.53 13.32 -25.60
CA HIS A 440 8.78 12.91 -26.23
C HIS A 440 8.70 11.51 -26.88
N MET A 441 7.71 10.69 -26.55
CA MET A 441 7.59 9.28 -26.97
C MET A 441 7.78 9.06 -28.47
N ALA A 442 7.17 9.89 -29.33
CA ALA A 442 7.25 9.74 -30.78
C ALA A 442 8.66 10.04 -31.33
N HIS A 443 9.37 10.99 -30.71
CA HIS A 443 10.75 11.36 -31.04
C HIS A 443 11.75 10.31 -30.52
N ASP A 444 11.64 9.96 -29.24
CA ASP A 444 12.58 9.06 -28.55
C ASP A 444 12.36 7.57 -28.89
N GLN A 445 11.23 7.25 -29.54
CA GLN A 445 10.75 5.88 -29.80
C GLN A 445 10.67 5.02 -28.51
N ALA A 446 10.37 5.66 -27.38
CA ALA A 446 10.37 5.07 -26.05
C ALA A 446 9.17 5.52 -25.22
N VAL A 447 8.45 4.55 -24.64
CA VAL A 447 7.29 4.73 -23.76
C VAL A 447 7.71 5.09 -22.33
N GLN A 448 8.89 4.63 -21.90
CA GLN A 448 9.48 4.95 -20.59
C GLN A 448 8.53 4.68 -19.40
N LEU A 449 7.66 3.66 -19.54
CA LEU A 449 6.62 3.24 -18.60
C LEU A 449 5.64 4.36 -18.18
N PHE A 450 5.52 5.47 -18.93
CA PHE A 450 4.72 6.62 -18.51
C PHE A 450 3.27 6.28 -18.12
N PRO A 451 2.53 5.33 -18.75
CA PRO A 451 1.16 5.08 -18.36
C PRO A 451 1.02 4.43 -16.98
N ARG A 452 2.09 3.79 -16.45
CA ARG A 452 2.09 3.27 -15.06
C ARG A 452 1.95 4.39 -14.01
N THR A 453 2.15 5.66 -14.39
CA THR A 453 1.81 6.82 -13.52
C THR A 453 0.33 6.90 -13.17
N THR A 454 -0.58 6.35 -13.99
CA THR A 454 -2.03 6.33 -13.72
C THR A 454 -2.34 5.77 -12.34
N TRP A 455 -1.70 4.64 -11.97
CA TRP A 455 -1.87 4.00 -10.67
C TRP A 455 -1.51 4.93 -9.50
N MET A 456 -0.37 5.62 -9.61
CA MET A 456 0.11 6.56 -8.58
C MET A 456 -0.80 7.80 -8.49
N ILE A 457 -1.27 8.33 -9.63
CA ILE A 457 -2.18 9.48 -9.68
C ILE A 457 -3.53 9.12 -9.04
N MET A 458 -4.14 8.00 -9.43
CA MET A 458 -5.40 7.52 -8.83
C MET A 458 -5.25 7.25 -7.32
N TYR A 459 -4.14 6.65 -6.89
CA TYR A 459 -3.87 6.41 -5.46
C TYR A 459 -3.79 7.74 -4.69
N CYS A 460 -3.05 8.72 -5.20
CA CYS A 460 -2.97 10.06 -4.61
C CYS A 460 -4.33 10.76 -4.54
N LEU A 461 -5.14 10.70 -5.61
CA LEU A 461 -6.47 11.30 -5.65
C LEU A 461 -7.40 10.68 -4.58
N MET A 462 -7.39 9.35 -4.44
CA MET A 462 -8.19 8.66 -3.42
C MET A 462 -7.72 8.96 -1.99
N ILE A 463 -6.42 9.05 -1.76
CA ILE A 463 -5.88 9.53 -0.47
C ILE A 463 -6.37 10.94 -0.18
N LEU A 464 -6.26 11.86 -1.15
CA LEU A 464 -6.70 13.24 -1.00
C LEU A 464 -8.21 13.32 -0.70
N ALA A 465 -9.03 12.50 -1.36
CA ALA A 465 -10.46 12.39 -1.07
C ALA A 465 -10.76 11.91 0.36
N VAL A 466 -10.12 10.83 0.82
CA VAL A 466 -10.29 10.35 2.21
C VAL A 466 -9.78 11.38 3.24
N LEU A 467 -8.67 12.07 2.94
CA LEU A 467 -8.16 13.16 3.78
C LEU A 467 -9.09 14.39 3.77
N GLY A 468 -9.80 14.63 2.66
CA GLY A 468 -10.85 15.66 2.53
C GLY A 468 -12.07 15.35 3.38
N VAL A 469 -12.61 14.13 3.30
CA VAL A 469 -13.66 13.64 4.19
C VAL A 469 -13.22 13.73 5.66
N MET A 470 -11.98 13.33 5.97
CA MET A 470 -11.41 13.47 7.32
C MET A 470 -11.37 14.92 7.80
N ALA A 471 -10.95 15.86 6.94
CA ALA A 471 -10.89 17.29 7.26
C ALA A 471 -12.29 17.90 7.42
N ALA A 472 -13.24 17.52 6.56
CA ALA A 472 -14.64 17.94 6.63
C ALA A 472 -15.29 17.46 7.93
N VAL A 473 -15.15 16.18 8.30
CA VAL A 473 -15.67 15.63 9.57
C VAL A 473 -15.05 16.33 10.78
N GLN A 474 -13.75 16.62 10.77
CA GLN A 474 -13.07 17.31 11.88
C GLN A 474 -13.50 18.78 12.01
N ARG A 475 -13.68 19.49 10.89
CA ARG A 475 -14.15 20.89 10.91
C ARG A 475 -15.64 20.99 11.23
N GLY A 476 -16.47 20.13 10.65
CA GLY A 476 -17.91 20.09 10.86
C GLY A 476 -18.28 19.76 12.31
N SER A 477 -17.65 18.75 12.91
CA SER A 477 -17.84 18.46 14.34
C SER A 477 -17.39 19.61 15.25
N GLY A 478 -16.26 20.27 14.95
CA GLY A 478 -15.80 21.46 15.68
C GLY A 478 -16.60 22.74 15.40
N TRP A 479 -17.40 22.79 14.33
CA TRP A 479 -18.38 23.85 14.09
C TRP A 479 -19.66 23.56 14.88
N ALA A 480 -20.21 22.34 14.79
CA ALA A 480 -21.38 21.93 15.55
C ALA A 480 -21.17 22.03 17.08
N GLU A 481 -20.00 21.61 17.60
CA GLU A 481 -19.63 21.78 19.02
C GLU A 481 -19.51 23.26 19.45
N ARG A 482 -19.42 24.22 18.52
CA ARG A 482 -19.41 25.67 18.81
C ARG A 482 -20.80 26.31 18.65
N SER A 483 -21.47 26.08 17.51
CA SER A 483 -22.76 26.71 17.18
C SER A 483 -23.92 26.20 18.04
N LEU A 484 -23.89 24.93 18.46
CA LEU A 484 -24.94 24.31 19.29
C LEU A 484 -24.60 24.35 20.79
N ARG A 485 -23.56 25.09 21.19
CA ARG A 485 -23.14 25.14 22.60
C ARG A 485 -24.06 26.11 23.35
N PRO A 486 -24.82 25.64 24.37
CA PRO A 486 -25.64 26.53 25.17
C PRO A 486 -24.75 27.50 25.96
N SER A 487 -25.18 28.75 26.07
CA SER A 487 -24.54 29.81 26.86
C SER A 487 -24.71 29.53 28.36
N GLY A 488 -23.88 28.65 28.92
CA GLY A 488 -23.94 28.27 30.33
C GLY A 488 -22.57 27.85 30.89
N PRO A 489 -22.39 27.90 32.22
CA PRO A 489 -21.08 27.75 32.88
C PRO A 489 -20.50 26.32 32.84
N ALA A 490 -21.29 25.31 32.49
CA ALA A 490 -20.84 23.91 32.46
C ALA A 490 -20.18 23.52 31.12
N PRO A 491 -18.96 22.92 31.12
CA PRO A 491 -18.28 22.44 29.91
C PRO A 491 -18.83 21.08 29.43
N ALA A 492 -20.14 21.00 29.20
CA ALA A 492 -20.77 19.84 28.56
C ALA A 492 -20.50 19.81 27.05
N ARG A 493 -20.21 18.63 26.49
CA ARG A 493 -20.13 18.45 25.03
C ARG A 493 -21.51 18.22 24.45
N VAL A 494 -21.85 18.98 23.40
CA VAL A 494 -23.10 18.80 22.66
C VAL A 494 -23.20 17.42 22.02
N ILE A 495 -22.13 16.95 21.37
CA ILE A 495 -22.12 15.63 20.73
C ILE A 495 -21.71 14.56 21.76
N PRO A 496 -22.58 13.62 22.14
CA PRO A 496 -22.22 12.57 23.09
C PRO A 496 -21.17 11.64 22.49
N ARG A 497 -20.08 11.39 23.24
CA ARG A 497 -18.96 10.54 22.78
C ARG A 497 -19.39 9.14 22.32
N ARG A 498 -20.50 8.62 22.85
CA ARG A 498 -21.10 7.32 22.50
C ARG A 498 -21.63 7.30 21.07
N ALA A 499 -22.29 8.36 20.61
CA ALA A 499 -22.75 8.49 19.22
C ALA A 499 -21.57 8.48 18.24
N VAL A 500 -20.47 9.18 18.57
CA VAL A 500 -19.23 9.16 17.77
C VAL A 500 -18.59 7.77 17.72
N GLN A 501 -18.69 6.98 18.80
CA GLN A 501 -18.21 5.58 18.83
C GLN A 501 -19.10 4.67 17.99
N GLN A 502 -20.41 4.80 18.08
CA GLN A 502 -21.40 4.03 17.29
C GLN A 502 -21.28 4.33 15.80
N LEU A 503 -21.21 5.60 15.41
CA LEU A 503 -20.96 6.02 14.02
C LEU A 503 -19.63 5.45 13.49
N ALA A 504 -18.55 5.56 14.26
CA ALA A 504 -17.27 5.00 13.86
C ALA A 504 -17.27 3.47 13.76
N ALA A 505 -18.09 2.76 14.55
CA ALA A 505 -18.27 1.31 14.45
C ALA A 505 -19.10 0.94 13.20
N GLY A 506 -20.20 1.66 12.93
CA GLY A 506 -21.00 1.49 11.72
C GLY A 506 -20.18 1.72 10.44
N MET A 507 -19.37 2.78 10.39
CA MET A 507 -18.48 3.04 9.25
C MET A 507 -17.42 1.95 9.06
N VAL A 508 -16.93 1.29 10.13
CA VAL A 508 -16.05 0.12 9.98
C VAL A 508 -16.80 -1.08 9.39
N CYS A 509 -18.09 -1.26 9.71
CA CYS A 509 -18.91 -2.30 9.08
C CYS A 509 -19.12 -2.02 7.58
N VAL A 510 -19.36 -0.75 7.19
CA VAL A 510 -19.45 -0.35 5.77
C VAL A 510 -18.14 -0.63 5.03
N ILE A 511 -16.98 -0.32 5.62
CA ILE A 511 -15.67 -0.65 5.01
C ILE A 511 -15.49 -2.16 4.90
N ALA A 512 -15.95 -2.96 5.87
CA ALA A 512 -15.89 -4.41 5.80
C ALA A 512 -16.76 -4.98 4.66
N LEU A 513 -17.97 -4.46 4.48
CA LEU A 513 -18.87 -4.84 3.37
C LEU A 513 -18.25 -4.48 2.01
N PHE A 514 -17.72 -3.27 1.87
CA PHE A 514 -16.95 -2.86 0.69
C PHE A 514 -15.77 -3.81 0.42
N ALA A 515 -15.01 -4.16 1.46
CA ALA A 515 -13.88 -5.08 1.35
C ALA A 515 -14.32 -6.46 0.83
N THR A 516 -15.40 -7.04 1.36
CA THR A 516 -15.93 -8.34 0.90
C THR A 516 -16.34 -8.31 -0.56
N MET A 517 -17.10 -7.29 -0.97
CA MET A 517 -17.61 -7.17 -2.34
C MET A 517 -16.48 -6.91 -3.35
N GLY A 518 -15.62 -5.93 -3.05
CA GLY A 518 -14.50 -5.55 -3.91
C GLY A 518 -13.44 -6.64 -4.02
N ALA A 519 -13.12 -7.36 -2.93
CA ALA A 519 -12.24 -8.52 -2.99
C ALA A 519 -12.85 -9.66 -3.84
N SER A 520 -14.17 -9.88 -3.75
CA SER A 520 -14.86 -10.87 -4.60
C SER A 520 -14.75 -10.53 -6.09
N TRP A 521 -14.94 -9.25 -6.43
CA TRP A 521 -14.78 -8.74 -7.79
C TRP A 521 -13.34 -8.89 -8.29
N ASN A 522 -12.36 -8.48 -7.48
CA ASN A 522 -10.94 -8.59 -7.81
C ASN A 522 -10.56 -10.06 -8.11
N VAL A 523 -10.90 -10.99 -7.20
CA VAL A 523 -10.63 -12.43 -7.39
C VAL A 523 -11.30 -13.00 -8.64
N ASN A 524 -12.56 -12.63 -8.91
CA ASN A 524 -13.29 -13.18 -10.06
C ASN A 524 -12.59 -12.90 -11.41
N ARG A 525 -11.80 -11.83 -11.52
CA ARG A 525 -11.04 -11.49 -12.73
C ARG A 525 -9.91 -12.48 -13.03
N TYR A 526 -9.39 -13.16 -12.01
CA TYR A 526 -8.27 -14.12 -12.10
C TYR A 526 -8.72 -15.58 -12.02
N MET A 527 -10.04 -15.85 -11.99
CA MET A 527 -10.54 -17.22 -12.12
C MET A 527 -10.27 -17.75 -13.53
N PRO A 528 -9.90 -19.03 -13.71
CA PRO A 528 -9.52 -19.59 -15.00
C PRO A 528 -10.50 -19.29 -16.14
N SER A 529 -10.00 -18.75 -17.24
CA SER A 529 -10.78 -18.51 -18.47
C SER A 529 -9.95 -18.89 -19.69
N PRO A 530 -10.51 -19.56 -20.72
CA PRO A 530 -9.82 -19.82 -21.97
C PRO A 530 -9.65 -18.55 -22.84
N ASP A 531 -10.36 -17.47 -22.52
CA ASP A 531 -10.30 -16.20 -23.25
C ASP A 531 -8.99 -15.45 -22.95
N THR A 532 -8.16 -15.32 -23.98
CA THR A 532 -6.85 -14.67 -23.96
C THR A 532 -6.87 -13.18 -23.66
N GLU A 533 -8.00 -12.48 -23.86
CA GLU A 533 -8.10 -11.05 -23.56
C GLU A 533 -8.41 -10.77 -22.09
N THR A 534 -8.76 -11.82 -21.31
CA THR A 534 -9.09 -11.71 -19.88
C THR A 534 -7.87 -11.98 -18.98
N MET A 535 -7.95 -11.56 -17.71
CA MET A 535 -6.95 -11.93 -16.69
C MET A 535 -7.09 -13.39 -16.21
N GLY A 536 -8.18 -14.09 -16.57
CA GLY A 536 -8.38 -15.49 -16.24
C GLY A 536 -7.48 -16.46 -17.01
N ILE A 537 -6.91 -16.02 -18.14
CA ILE A 537 -6.01 -16.85 -18.97
C ILE A 537 -4.75 -17.28 -18.22
N ASP A 538 -4.28 -16.48 -17.27
CA ASP A 538 -3.08 -16.78 -16.48
C ASP A 538 -3.27 -17.97 -15.55
N ALA A 539 -4.44 -18.04 -14.89
CA ALA A 539 -4.80 -19.20 -14.08
C ALA A 539 -5.12 -20.41 -14.97
N TYR A 540 -5.77 -20.20 -16.12
CA TYR A 540 -6.08 -21.28 -17.06
C TYR A 540 -4.81 -21.95 -17.62
N ARG A 541 -3.84 -21.17 -18.09
CA ARG A 541 -2.53 -21.66 -18.55
C ARG A 541 -1.71 -22.31 -17.44
N ALA A 542 -1.83 -21.85 -16.20
CA ALA A 542 -1.20 -22.52 -15.05
C ALA A 542 -1.70 -23.96 -14.83
N HIS A 543 -2.94 -24.29 -15.21
CA HIS A 543 -3.44 -25.67 -15.20
C HIS A 543 -2.98 -26.51 -16.40
N GLY A 544 -2.38 -25.90 -17.43
CA GLY A 544 -1.84 -26.58 -18.61
C GLY A 544 -0.36 -26.98 -18.51
N LEU A 545 0.33 -26.65 -17.42
CA LEU A 545 1.72 -27.06 -17.18
C LEU A 545 1.80 -28.34 -16.34
N LYS A 546 2.77 -29.20 -16.66
CA LYS A 546 3.11 -30.38 -15.84
C LYS A 546 3.58 -29.96 -14.44
N LYS A 547 3.31 -30.84 -13.46
CA LYS A 547 3.84 -30.78 -12.10
C LYS A 547 5.32 -31.23 -12.05
N PRO A 548 6.02 -31.09 -10.90
CA PRO A 548 7.36 -31.66 -10.71
C PRO A 548 7.47 -33.17 -10.95
N ASP A 549 6.37 -33.91 -10.79
CA ASP A 549 6.27 -35.36 -11.02
C ASP A 549 6.01 -35.73 -12.51
N GLY A 550 6.01 -34.74 -13.42
CA GLY A 550 5.72 -34.91 -14.84
C GLY A 550 4.23 -35.08 -15.17
N THR A 551 3.34 -35.18 -14.17
CA THR A 551 1.90 -35.41 -14.40
C THR A 551 1.13 -34.10 -14.61
N CYS A 552 -0.01 -34.19 -15.29
CA CYS A 552 -0.95 -33.07 -15.41
C CYS A 552 -1.57 -32.66 -14.05
N PRO A 553 -1.87 -31.36 -13.84
CA PRO A 553 -2.74 -30.88 -12.78
C PRO A 553 -4.09 -31.60 -12.75
N ARG A 554 -4.65 -31.81 -11.55
CA ARG A 554 -5.91 -32.57 -11.35
C ARG A 554 -7.07 -32.00 -12.17
N TYR A 555 -7.06 -30.69 -12.39
CA TYR A 555 -8.08 -29.96 -13.14
C TYR A 555 -7.52 -29.39 -14.43
N SER A 556 -6.52 -30.04 -15.05
CA SER A 556 -6.03 -29.57 -16.35
C SER A 556 -7.16 -29.58 -17.40
N PRO A 557 -7.31 -28.52 -18.20
CA PRO A 557 -8.22 -28.53 -19.34
C PRO A 557 -7.64 -29.29 -20.55
N TYR A 558 -6.39 -29.76 -20.50
CA TYR A 558 -5.71 -30.48 -21.57
C TYR A 558 -5.51 -31.95 -21.21
N LYS A 559 -5.51 -32.83 -22.23
CA LYS A 559 -5.16 -34.25 -22.07
C LYS A 559 -3.66 -34.45 -21.83
N GLU A 560 -2.85 -33.63 -22.49
CA GLU A 560 -1.40 -33.58 -22.38
C GLU A 560 -1.00 -32.17 -21.96
N CYS A 561 -0.16 -32.07 -20.93
CA CYS A 561 0.29 -30.79 -20.38
C CYS A 561 1.67 -30.44 -20.95
N ALA A 562 1.94 -29.14 -21.11
CA ALA A 562 3.24 -28.66 -21.53
C ALA A 562 4.28 -28.78 -20.40
N ASP A 563 5.54 -28.98 -20.76
CA ASP A 563 6.66 -28.93 -19.81
C ASP A 563 6.87 -27.52 -19.25
N VAL A 564 7.45 -27.43 -18.05
CA VAL A 564 7.79 -26.14 -17.44
C VAL A 564 8.99 -25.54 -18.17
N SER A 565 8.82 -24.33 -18.69
CA SER A 565 9.89 -23.65 -19.42
C SER A 565 10.98 -23.13 -18.47
N THR A 566 12.23 -23.50 -18.73
CA THR A 566 13.40 -23.20 -17.86
C THR A 566 14.39 -22.22 -18.49
N TRP A 567 13.93 -21.43 -19.47
CA TRP A 567 14.77 -20.46 -20.18
C TRP A 567 15.32 -19.38 -19.26
N ASP A 568 16.52 -18.91 -19.63
CA ASP A 568 17.23 -17.79 -19.04
C ASP A 568 16.78 -16.46 -19.63
N TRP A 569 16.77 -15.41 -18.80
CA TRP A 569 16.47 -14.07 -19.27
C TRP A 569 17.51 -13.61 -20.27
N LYS A 570 17.05 -13.27 -21.48
CA LYS A 570 17.86 -12.61 -22.51
C LYS A 570 17.21 -11.28 -22.86
N PRO A 571 17.99 -10.21 -23.11
CA PRO A 571 17.43 -8.99 -23.66
C PRO A 571 16.83 -9.29 -25.03
N ASN A 572 15.58 -8.86 -25.25
CA ASN A 572 14.99 -8.89 -26.58
C ASN A 572 15.83 -8.03 -27.54
N HIS A 573 15.91 -8.43 -28.81
CA HIS A 573 16.54 -7.62 -29.84
C HIS A 573 15.80 -6.28 -29.96
N ASP A 574 16.46 -5.18 -29.62
CA ASP A 574 15.92 -3.83 -29.80
C ASP A 574 16.10 -3.39 -31.26
N ASP A 575 14.99 -3.26 -32.00
CA ASP A 575 14.96 -2.77 -33.38
C ASP A 575 14.94 -1.22 -33.47
N GLY A 576 15.07 -0.53 -32.35
CA GLY A 576 15.08 0.93 -32.27
C GLY A 576 13.70 1.58 -32.25
N ARG A 577 12.60 0.81 -32.24
CA ARG A 577 11.24 1.33 -32.48
C ARG A 577 10.22 0.81 -31.48
N ILE A 578 9.14 1.58 -31.30
CA ILE A 578 8.01 1.17 -30.44
C ILE A 578 7.41 -0.16 -30.92
N TRP A 579 7.12 -1.05 -29.97
CA TRP A 579 6.42 -2.32 -30.21
C TRP A 579 4.99 -2.23 -29.69
N CYS A 580 4.02 -2.69 -30.49
CA CYS A 580 2.61 -2.45 -30.19
C CYS A 580 1.83 -3.70 -29.75
N GLY A 581 1.47 -3.72 -28.47
CA GLY A 581 0.65 -4.78 -27.87
C GLY A 581 -0.84 -4.63 -28.18
N ASN A 582 -1.49 -5.77 -28.43
CA ASN A 582 -2.93 -5.91 -28.60
C ASN A 582 -3.53 -5.07 -29.76
N ILE A 583 -2.72 -4.75 -30.78
CA ILE A 583 -3.18 -4.07 -32.01
C ILE A 583 -3.30 -5.09 -33.16
N PRO A 584 -4.47 -5.16 -33.85
CA PRO A 584 -4.66 -5.96 -35.07
C PRO A 584 -3.62 -5.65 -36.16
N TYR A 585 -3.27 -6.65 -36.98
CA TYR A 585 -2.17 -6.56 -37.96
C TYR A 585 -2.35 -5.41 -38.97
N ASP A 586 -3.57 -5.19 -39.42
CA ASP A 586 -4.00 -4.12 -40.33
C ASP A 586 -3.92 -2.72 -39.70
N LYS A 587 -4.07 -2.60 -38.38
CA LYS A 587 -4.04 -1.33 -37.63
C LYS A 587 -2.63 -0.89 -37.24
N TRP A 588 -1.63 -1.77 -37.26
CA TRP A 588 -0.24 -1.45 -36.90
C TRP A 588 0.35 -0.23 -37.63
N PRO A 589 0.19 -0.05 -38.96
CA PRO A 589 0.72 1.13 -39.66
C PRO A 589 0.15 2.45 -39.14
N VAL A 590 -1.13 2.47 -38.74
CA VAL A 590 -1.81 3.67 -38.24
C VAL A 590 -1.40 3.98 -36.80
N VAL A 591 -1.34 2.98 -35.93
CA VAL A 591 -1.07 3.15 -34.49
C VAL A 591 0.42 3.30 -34.19
N CYS A 592 1.28 2.61 -34.95
CA CYS A 592 2.70 2.44 -34.65
C CYS A 592 3.63 3.11 -35.68
N GLY A 593 3.07 3.72 -36.73
CA GLY A 593 3.82 4.29 -37.85
C GLY A 593 4.62 3.25 -38.66
N ARG A 594 4.34 1.95 -38.50
CA ARG A 594 5.10 0.86 -39.14
C ARG A 594 4.29 -0.42 -39.32
N LYS A 595 4.68 -1.25 -40.28
CA LYS A 595 4.22 -2.65 -40.37
C LYS A 595 4.68 -3.42 -39.12
N ARG A 596 3.88 -4.40 -38.70
CA ARG A 596 4.24 -5.31 -37.60
C ARG A 596 5.52 -6.10 -37.96
N PRO A 597 6.50 -6.22 -37.04
CA PRO A 597 7.60 -7.17 -37.20
C PRO A 597 7.05 -8.59 -37.40
N SER A 598 7.62 -9.30 -38.37
CA SER A 598 7.32 -10.69 -38.71
C SER A 598 7.62 -11.64 -37.55
#